data_AF-A0A525C4P1-F1
#
_entry.id   AF-A0A525C4P1-F1
#
_cell.length_a   1.000
_cell.length_b   1.000
_cell.length_c   1.000
_cell.angle_alpha   90.00
_cell.angle_beta   90.00
_cell.angle_gamma   90.00
#
_symmetry.space_group_name_H-M   'P 1'
#
loop_
_entity.id
_entity.type
_entity.pdbx_description
1 polymer ?
#
loop_
_entity_poly.entity_id
_entity_poly.type
_entity_poly.pdbx_seq_one_letter_code
_entity_poly.pdbx_strand_id
1 'polypeptide(L)'
;MKKIHQNGERSTEEVVITPELFNNKNNSFFITYGWKGDDNREQWHDYQVKTVWSFHGGVQVESKWQDYDQAVLSLLPPHRYRTVSIEADADRLKEKKVRHVVVSLKSYINGKPVLTQTTIRNKGISPSALVDVPESKSQMPTVVDMVWYLEGGKKLVGKPGTVEGEILYWDELPEEE
;
A
#
# COMPACT_ATOMS: atom_id res chain seq x y z
N MET A 1 8.98 -4.56 -21.08
CA MET A 1 8.38 -5.32 -22.19
C MET A 1 9.47 -6.05 -22.95
N LYS A 2 9.17 -7.23 -23.49
CA LYS A 2 10.03 -7.96 -24.41
C LYS A 2 9.20 -8.54 -25.56
N LYS A 3 9.56 -8.23 -26.80
CA LYS A 3 9.01 -8.84 -28.02
C LYS A 3 10.03 -9.83 -28.58
N ILE A 4 9.57 -11.02 -28.93
CA ILE A 4 10.33 -11.97 -29.74
C ILE A 4 9.76 -11.89 -31.15
N HIS A 5 10.61 -11.51 -32.11
CA HIS A 5 10.25 -11.38 -33.52
C HIS A 5 10.27 -12.75 -34.20
N GLN A 6 9.57 -12.89 -35.33
CA GLN A 6 9.52 -14.15 -36.09
C GLN A 6 10.89 -14.61 -36.57
N ASN A 7 11.79 -13.67 -36.87
CA ASN A 7 13.18 -13.95 -37.22
C ASN A 7 14.05 -14.36 -36.01
N GLY A 8 13.48 -14.45 -34.80
CA GLY A 8 14.15 -14.80 -33.55
C GLY A 8 14.81 -13.64 -32.82
N GLU A 9 14.87 -12.44 -33.41
CA GLU A 9 15.39 -11.25 -32.74
C GLU A 9 14.53 -10.83 -31.56
N ARG A 10 15.12 -10.04 -30.67
CA ARG A 10 14.46 -9.53 -29.47
C ARG A 10 14.48 -8.02 -29.44
N SER A 11 13.33 -7.43 -29.13
CA SER A 11 13.22 -6.03 -28.75
C SER A 11 12.81 -5.95 -27.29
N THR A 12 13.53 -5.15 -26.51
CA THR A 12 13.26 -4.92 -25.09
C THR A 12 13.17 -3.44 -24.83
N GLU A 13 12.15 -3.05 -24.09
CA GLU A 13 11.94 -1.66 -23.70
C GLU A 13 11.29 -1.60 -22.33
N GLU A 14 11.56 -0.52 -21.61
CA GLU A 14 11.08 -0.26 -20.27
C GLU A 14 10.43 1.12 -20.22
N VAL A 15 9.37 1.23 -19.43
CA VAL A 15 8.78 2.50 -19.06
C VAL A 15 8.73 2.55 -17.54
N VAL A 16 9.29 3.62 -16.97
CA VAL A 16 9.21 3.91 -15.54
C VAL A 16 8.14 4.96 -15.33
N ILE A 17 7.12 4.63 -14.53
CA ILE A 17 6.03 5.52 -14.19
C ILE A 17 6.25 6.00 -12.75
N THR A 18 6.57 7.28 -12.56
CA THR A 18 6.66 7.93 -11.25
C THR A 18 5.44 8.81 -11.01
N PRO A 19 5.12 9.18 -9.75
CA PRO A 19 4.02 10.11 -9.47
C PRO A 19 4.15 11.44 -10.22
N GLU A 20 5.37 11.97 -10.34
CA GLU A 20 5.65 13.19 -11.11
C GLU A 20 5.34 13.03 -12.60
N LEU A 21 5.84 11.95 -13.22
CA LEU A 21 5.58 11.68 -14.64
C LEU A 21 4.10 11.43 -14.91
N PHE A 22 3.42 10.72 -14.01
CA PHE A 22 1.99 10.47 -14.09
C PHE A 22 1.18 11.76 -13.98
N ASN A 23 1.52 12.65 -13.04
CA ASN A 23 0.81 13.93 -12.88
C ASN A 23 1.01 14.85 -14.10
N ASN A 24 2.15 14.74 -14.79
CA ASN A 24 2.44 15.52 -15.99
C ASN A 24 1.85 14.92 -17.28
N LYS A 25 1.89 13.60 -17.44
CA LYS A 25 1.50 12.89 -18.69
C LYS A 25 0.17 12.15 -18.60
N ASN A 26 -0.44 12.12 -17.41
CA ASN A 26 -1.60 11.30 -17.09
C ASN A 26 -1.32 9.82 -17.45
N ASN A 27 -2.28 9.10 -18.06
CA ASN A 27 -2.10 7.71 -18.53
C ASN A 27 -1.40 7.56 -19.90
N SER A 28 -0.69 8.57 -20.38
CA SER A 28 -0.11 8.58 -21.74
C SER A 28 1.30 8.00 -21.76
N PHE A 29 1.41 6.68 -21.58
CA PHE A 29 2.66 5.93 -21.62
C PHE A 29 2.65 4.90 -22.75
N PHE A 30 3.71 4.87 -23.55
CA PHE A 30 3.82 4.00 -24.72
C PHE A 30 5.17 3.31 -24.76
N ILE A 31 5.15 2.11 -25.32
CA ILE A 31 6.30 1.28 -25.63
C ILE A 31 6.22 1.01 -27.13
N THR A 32 7.31 1.21 -27.86
CA THR A 32 7.36 1.10 -29.32
C THR A 32 8.35 0.03 -29.74
N TYR A 33 7.89 -0.94 -30.53
CA TYR A 33 8.75 -1.92 -31.17
C TYR A 33 8.53 -1.88 -32.68
N GLY A 34 9.64 -1.98 -33.42
CA GLY A 34 9.65 -1.93 -34.88
C GLY A 34 9.50 -3.31 -35.51
N TRP A 35 9.12 -3.34 -36.79
CA TRP A 35 8.97 -4.56 -37.59
C TRP A 35 10.33 -5.16 -37.94
N LYS A 36 10.51 -6.48 -37.72
CA LYS A 36 11.76 -7.19 -38.00
C LYS A 36 11.50 -8.53 -38.69
N GLY A 37 10.84 -8.48 -39.85
CA GLY A 37 10.48 -9.70 -40.59
C GLY A 37 9.32 -10.46 -39.95
N ASP A 38 8.39 -9.74 -39.32
CA ASP A 38 7.20 -10.30 -38.72
C ASP A 38 6.06 -10.33 -39.75
N ASP A 39 5.99 -11.41 -40.52
CA ASP A 39 5.06 -11.58 -41.64
C ASP A 39 3.70 -12.14 -41.19
N ASN A 40 3.67 -12.97 -40.14
CA ASN A 40 2.41 -13.36 -39.49
C ASN A 40 1.85 -12.22 -38.63
N ARG A 41 0.81 -11.55 -39.15
CA ARG A 41 0.15 -10.41 -38.52
C ARG A 41 -0.62 -10.75 -37.24
N GLU A 42 -1.05 -12.01 -37.05
CA GLU A 42 -1.71 -12.43 -35.81
C GLU A 42 -0.72 -12.42 -34.65
N GLN A 43 0.50 -12.94 -34.87
CA GLN A 43 1.57 -13.02 -33.86
C GLN A 43 2.38 -11.72 -33.73
N TRP A 44 2.10 -10.73 -34.57
CA TRP A 44 2.80 -9.45 -34.54
C TRP A 44 2.60 -8.74 -33.21
N HIS A 45 1.38 -8.83 -32.65
CA HIS A 45 1.02 -8.20 -31.40
C HIS A 45 1.45 -8.99 -30.16
N ASP A 46 2.06 -10.17 -30.31
CA ASP A 46 2.50 -10.99 -29.18
C ASP A 46 3.75 -10.41 -28.53
N TYR A 47 3.67 -10.03 -27.26
CA TYR A 47 4.79 -9.59 -26.45
C TYR A 47 4.70 -10.12 -25.03
N GLN A 48 5.82 -10.07 -24.32
CA GLN A 48 5.90 -10.41 -22.91
C GLN A 48 6.05 -9.16 -22.05
N VAL A 49 5.35 -9.14 -20.93
CA VAL A 49 5.43 -8.08 -19.94
C VAL A 49 5.90 -8.64 -18.61
N LYS A 50 6.71 -7.84 -17.94
CA LYS A 50 7.06 -8.00 -16.54
C LYS A 50 6.82 -6.65 -15.87
N THR A 51 6.16 -6.67 -14.72
CA THR A 51 5.82 -5.47 -13.96
C THR A 51 6.59 -5.44 -12.65
N VAL A 52 6.99 -4.24 -12.25
CA VAL A 52 7.63 -3.98 -10.98
C VAL A 52 6.88 -2.82 -10.33
N TRP A 53 6.30 -3.08 -9.18
CA TRP A 53 5.67 -2.06 -8.34
C TRP A 53 6.54 -1.78 -7.14
N SER A 54 6.90 -0.51 -6.95
CA SER A 54 7.66 -0.03 -5.81
C SER A 54 6.77 0.89 -4.99
N PHE A 55 6.48 0.50 -3.75
CA PHE A 55 5.64 1.25 -2.83
C PHE A 55 6.47 2.00 -1.79
N HIS A 56 5.89 3.06 -1.25
CA HIS A 56 6.45 3.75 -0.09
C HIS A 56 6.65 2.75 1.06
N GLY A 57 7.74 2.89 1.81
CA GLY A 57 8.16 1.90 2.81
C GLY A 57 9.03 0.75 2.26
N GLY A 58 9.46 0.83 0.99
CA GLY A 58 10.47 -0.09 0.43
C GLY A 58 9.92 -1.43 -0.04
N VAL A 59 8.60 -1.56 -0.14
CA VAL A 59 7.97 -2.81 -0.59
C VAL A 59 7.98 -2.87 -2.11
N GLN A 60 8.58 -3.93 -2.65
CA GLN A 60 8.58 -4.21 -4.07
C GLN A 60 7.80 -5.48 -4.38
N VAL A 61 6.90 -5.40 -5.35
CA VAL A 61 6.14 -6.53 -5.92
C VAL A 61 6.48 -6.66 -7.39
N GLU A 62 6.99 -7.83 -7.75
CA GLU A 62 7.43 -8.13 -9.10
C GLU A 62 6.62 -9.29 -9.67
N SER A 63 6.12 -9.14 -10.90
CA SER A 63 5.43 -10.22 -11.60
C SER A 63 6.43 -11.14 -12.31
N LYS A 64 5.98 -12.34 -12.65
CA LYS A 64 6.66 -13.14 -13.69
C LYS A 64 6.44 -12.48 -15.06
N TRP A 65 7.21 -12.93 -16.06
CA TRP A 65 6.90 -12.65 -17.45
C TRP A 65 5.55 -13.28 -17.80
N GLN A 66 4.70 -12.51 -18.48
CA GLN A 66 3.37 -12.92 -18.93
C GLN A 66 3.22 -12.55 -20.39
N ASP A 67 2.60 -13.42 -21.18
CA ASP A 67 2.30 -13.18 -22.60
C ASP A 67 1.05 -12.30 -22.74
N TYR A 68 1.10 -11.38 -23.70
CA TYR A 68 0.04 -10.44 -24.04
C TYR A 68 0.01 -10.26 -25.56
N ASP A 69 -1.19 -10.05 -26.10
CA ASP A 69 -1.46 -9.85 -27.54
C ASP A 69 -2.27 -8.56 -27.80
N GLN A 70 -2.54 -7.78 -26.75
CA GLN A 70 -3.37 -6.58 -26.82
C GLN A 70 -2.54 -5.32 -27.02
N ALA A 71 -3.02 -4.36 -27.80
CA ALA A 71 -2.35 -3.08 -28.00
C ALA A 71 -2.32 -2.18 -26.75
N VAL A 72 -3.20 -2.45 -25.77
CA VAL A 72 -3.32 -1.70 -24.52
C VAL A 72 -3.06 -2.62 -23.35
N LEU A 73 -2.16 -2.20 -22.45
CA LEU A 73 -1.86 -2.91 -21.22
C LEU A 73 -2.45 -2.16 -20.03
N SER A 74 -3.53 -2.71 -19.45
CA SER A 74 -4.12 -2.18 -18.22
C SER A 74 -3.39 -2.73 -17.00
N LEU A 75 -2.75 -1.85 -16.24
CA LEU A 75 -2.04 -2.20 -15.01
C LEU A 75 -2.83 -1.74 -13.78
N LEU A 76 -3.08 -2.67 -12.87
CA LEU A 76 -3.68 -2.38 -11.57
C LEU A 76 -2.65 -2.65 -10.47
N PRO A 77 -2.55 -1.78 -9.45
CA PRO A 77 -1.66 -2.03 -8.33
C PRO A 77 -2.08 -3.33 -7.61
N PRO A 78 -1.12 -4.18 -7.21
CA PRO A 78 -1.38 -5.46 -6.52
C PRO A 78 -1.87 -5.30 -5.06
N HIS A 79 -2.23 -4.09 -4.63
CA HIS A 79 -2.74 -3.78 -3.31
C HIS A 79 -3.85 -2.72 -3.40
N ARG A 80 -4.63 -2.61 -2.34
CA ARG A 80 -5.59 -1.53 -2.12
C ARG A 80 -5.20 -0.77 -0.86
N TYR A 81 -5.73 0.44 -0.71
CA TYR A 81 -5.75 1.12 0.58
C TYR A 81 -7.10 0.87 1.25
N ARG A 82 -7.05 0.44 2.51
CA ARG A 82 -8.20 0.46 3.43
C ARG A 82 -8.00 1.62 4.38
N THR A 83 -8.91 2.60 4.35
CA THR A 83 -8.88 3.71 5.29
C THR A 83 -9.42 3.23 6.64
N VAL A 84 -8.63 3.41 7.69
CA VAL A 84 -9.02 3.12 9.07
C VAL A 84 -9.17 4.44 9.81
N SER A 85 -10.36 4.68 10.36
CA SER A 85 -10.62 5.77 11.30
C SER A 85 -10.20 5.35 12.69
N ILE A 86 -9.32 6.14 13.31
CA ILE A 86 -8.88 5.92 14.68
C ILE A 86 -9.46 7.05 15.52
N GLU A 87 -10.30 6.71 16.48
CA GLU A 87 -11.16 7.66 17.17
C GLU A 87 -11.11 7.46 18.68
N ALA A 88 -11.41 8.51 19.43
CA ALA A 88 -11.54 8.44 20.87
C ALA A 88 -12.52 9.47 21.41
N ASP A 89 -13.09 9.15 22.57
CA ASP A 89 -13.74 10.11 23.45
C ASP A 89 -12.67 10.93 24.20
N ALA A 90 -12.67 12.24 23.98
CA ALA A 90 -11.72 13.16 24.60
C ALA A 90 -11.83 13.18 26.14
N ASP A 91 -13.03 13.03 26.69
CA ASP A 91 -13.27 13.18 28.12
C ASP A 91 -12.76 11.95 28.88
N ARG A 92 -12.99 10.74 28.35
CA ARG A 92 -12.36 9.51 28.87
C ARG A 92 -10.83 9.57 28.89
N LEU A 93 -10.24 10.13 27.83
CA LEU A 93 -8.79 10.30 27.75
C LEU A 93 -8.25 11.32 28.75
N LYS A 94 -8.98 12.43 28.99
CA LYS A 94 -8.61 13.44 30.00
C LYS A 94 -8.69 12.87 31.41
N GLU A 95 -9.75 12.12 31.74
CA GLU A 95 -9.89 11.43 33.03
C GLU A 95 -8.70 10.52 33.33
N LYS A 96 -8.24 9.78 32.31
CA LYS A 96 -7.05 8.91 32.39
C LYS A 96 -5.71 9.65 32.17
N LYS A 97 -5.71 10.98 32.08
CA LYS A 97 -4.53 11.84 31.87
C LYS A 97 -3.68 11.47 30.66
N VAL A 98 -4.30 11.02 29.58
CA VAL A 98 -3.63 10.64 28.35
C VAL A 98 -3.32 11.89 27.52
N ARG A 99 -2.06 12.02 27.07
CA ARG A 99 -1.61 13.13 26.22
C ARG A 99 -1.68 12.79 24.74
N HIS A 100 -1.24 11.59 24.37
CA HIS A 100 -1.31 11.08 23.01
C HIS A 100 -1.15 9.55 22.98
N VAL A 101 -1.55 8.96 21.86
CA VAL A 101 -1.26 7.56 21.52
C VAL A 101 -0.39 7.51 20.27
N VAL A 102 0.50 6.53 20.22
CA VAL A 102 1.14 6.08 18.98
C VAL A 102 0.44 4.79 18.56
N VAL A 103 -0.14 4.78 17.37
CA VAL A 103 -0.81 3.61 16.80
C VAL A 103 0.04 3.10 15.64
N SER A 104 0.41 1.82 15.72
CA SER A 104 1.22 1.12 14.73
C SER A 104 0.35 0.03 14.09
N LEU A 105 0.14 0.14 12.79
CA LEU A 105 -0.65 -0.78 11.98
C LEU A 105 0.30 -1.59 11.10
N LYS A 106 0.37 -2.90 11.33
CA LYS A 106 1.17 -3.83 10.54
C LYS A 106 0.26 -4.60 9.58
N SER A 107 0.32 -4.23 8.31
CA SER A 107 -0.39 -4.89 7.21
C SER A 107 0.58 -5.68 6.33
N TYR A 108 0.05 -6.30 5.26
CA TYR A 108 0.85 -7.10 4.34
C TYR A 108 0.51 -6.82 2.88
N ILE A 109 1.55 -6.56 2.08
CA ILE A 109 1.47 -6.49 0.62
C ILE A 109 2.26 -7.65 0.06
N ASN A 110 1.59 -8.59 -0.60
CA ASN A 110 2.22 -9.78 -1.20
C ASN A 110 3.12 -10.55 -0.20
N GLY A 111 2.62 -10.74 1.03
CA GLY A 111 3.33 -11.44 2.12
C GLY A 111 4.44 -10.63 2.80
N LYS A 112 4.80 -9.44 2.30
CA LYS A 112 5.78 -8.56 2.94
C LYS A 112 5.09 -7.62 3.93
N PRO A 113 5.58 -7.51 5.18
CA PRO A 113 4.96 -6.64 6.17
C PRO A 113 5.18 -5.16 5.81
N VAL A 114 4.17 -4.34 6.07
CA VAL A 114 4.22 -2.88 5.91
C VAL A 114 3.79 -2.26 7.23
N LEU A 115 4.58 -1.33 7.74
CA LEU A 115 4.27 -0.61 8.97
C LEU A 115 3.77 0.79 8.63
N THR A 116 2.53 1.07 9.01
CA THR A 116 1.97 2.42 8.99
C THR A 116 1.83 2.89 10.43
N GLN A 117 2.36 4.06 10.75
CA GLN A 117 2.32 4.60 12.11
C GLN A 117 1.71 6.00 12.11
N THR A 118 0.84 6.26 13.09
CA THR A 118 0.30 7.60 13.34
C THR A 118 0.42 7.95 14.82
N THR A 119 0.40 9.25 15.11
CA THR A 119 0.37 9.78 16.48
C THR A 119 -0.83 10.69 16.63
N ILE A 120 -1.71 10.36 17.57
CA ILE A 120 -2.95 11.10 17.81
C ILE A 120 -2.83 11.78 19.17
N ARG A 121 -2.88 13.11 19.17
CA ARG A 121 -2.83 13.91 20.40
C ARG A 121 -4.24 14.05 20.96
N ASN A 122 -4.38 13.92 22.28
CA ASN A 122 -5.61 14.25 22.97
C ASN A 122 -5.80 15.78 22.96
N LYS A 123 -6.34 16.31 21.87
CA LYS A 123 -6.60 17.75 21.69
C LYS A 123 -7.94 17.93 20.98
N GLY A 124 -8.75 18.86 21.47
CA GLY A 124 -10.06 19.15 20.90
C GLY A 124 -11.15 18.24 21.47
N ILE A 125 -12.27 18.17 20.75
CA ILE A 125 -13.49 17.47 21.20
C ILE A 125 -13.53 16.02 20.67
N SER A 126 -12.90 15.75 19.53
CA SER A 126 -12.80 14.41 18.93
C SER A 126 -11.37 14.16 18.44
N PRO A 127 -10.51 13.59 19.29
CA PRO A 127 -9.16 13.19 18.92
C PRO A 127 -9.18 12.02 17.94
N SER A 128 -8.91 12.28 16.67
CA SER A 128 -8.96 11.24 15.63
C SER A 128 -7.89 11.38 14.56
N ALA A 129 -7.70 10.29 13.80
CA ALA A 129 -6.92 10.27 12.58
C ALA A 129 -7.52 9.28 11.57
N LEU A 130 -7.48 9.65 10.29
CA LEU A 130 -7.69 8.73 9.19
C LEU A 130 -6.33 8.21 8.72
N VAL A 131 -6.20 6.90 8.59
CA VAL A 131 -4.96 6.25 8.17
C VAL A 131 -5.24 5.30 7.02
N ASP A 132 -4.60 5.54 5.88
CA ASP A 132 -4.66 4.63 4.75
C ASP A 132 -3.69 3.46 4.96
N VAL A 133 -4.25 2.27 5.18
CA VAL A 133 -3.51 1.04 5.39
C VAL A 133 -3.37 0.32 4.05
N PRO A 134 -2.15 0.15 3.52
CA PRO A 134 -1.98 -0.61 2.30
C PRO A 134 -2.10 -2.10 2.60
N GLU A 135 -3.00 -2.78 1.91
CA GLU A 135 -3.20 -4.22 2.07
C GLU A 135 -3.38 -4.89 0.71
N SER A 136 -2.74 -6.04 0.54
CA SER A 136 -3.09 -6.93 -0.57
C SER A 136 -4.49 -7.50 -0.35
N LYS A 137 -5.10 -8.11 -1.37
CA LYS A 137 -6.32 -8.95 -1.21
C LYS A 137 -6.10 -10.19 -0.31
N SER A 138 -4.99 -10.23 0.43
CA SER A 138 -4.61 -11.23 1.40
C SER A 138 -5.66 -11.35 2.51
N GLN A 139 -5.78 -12.57 3.04
CA GLN A 139 -6.60 -12.89 4.21
C GLN A 139 -5.89 -12.59 5.54
N MET A 140 -4.63 -12.11 5.53
CA MET A 140 -3.91 -11.81 6.76
C MET A 140 -4.49 -10.55 7.42
N PRO A 141 -4.95 -10.62 8.68
CA PRO A 141 -5.49 -9.46 9.37
C PRO A 141 -4.38 -8.43 9.60
N THR A 142 -4.75 -7.15 9.54
CA THR A 142 -3.87 -6.07 9.98
C THR A 142 -3.75 -6.14 11.50
N VAL A 143 -2.51 -6.20 12.00
CA VAL A 143 -2.21 -6.19 13.42
C VAL A 143 -2.09 -4.73 13.88
N VAL A 144 -2.63 -4.43 15.05
CA VAL A 144 -2.54 -3.10 15.68
C VAL A 144 -1.81 -3.19 17.01
N ASP A 145 -0.85 -2.29 17.19
CA ASP A 145 -0.18 -2.03 18.45
C ASP A 145 -0.44 -0.58 18.87
N MET A 146 -0.78 -0.37 20.13
CA MET A 146 -1.06 0.95 20.68
C MET A 146 -0.21 1.22 21.92
N VAL A 147 0.32 2.44 21.96
CA VAL A 147 1.17 2.92 23.06
C VAL A 147 0.69 4.30 23.49
N TRP A 148 0.19 4.38 24.72
CA TRP A 148 -0.29 5.63 25.31
C TRP A 148 0.80 6.29 26.13
N TYR A 149 0.88 7.61 25.98
CA TYR A 149 1.76 8.47 26.77
C TYR A 149 0.89 9.39 27.62
N LEU A 150 1.04 9.26 28.94
CA LEU A 150 0.26 9.96 29.93
C LEU A 150 1.04 11.17 30.48
N GLU A 151 0.37 12.01 31.24
CA GLU A 151 1.02 13.03 32.05
C GLU A 151 1.99 12.41 33.07
N GLY A 152 2.99 13.19 33.48
CA GLY A 152 4.04 12.72 34.39
C GLY A 152 5.03 11.73 33.75
N GLY A 153 5.00 11.54 32.43
CA GLY A 153 5.94 10.69 31.70
C GLY A 153 5.63 9.20 31.75
N LYS A 154 4.46 8.82 32.29
CA LYS A 154 3.99 7.43 32.31
C LYS A 154 3.66 6.94 30.89
N LYS A 155 3.87 5.64 30.65
CA LYS A 155 3.61 4.96 29.38
C LYS A 155 2.79 3.70 29.64
N LEU A 156 1.74 3.50 28.86
CA LEU A 156 0.97 2.24 28.83
C LEU A 156 1.12 1.60 27.46
N VAL A 157 1.28 0.28 27.43
CA VAL A 157 1.44 -0.51 26.21
C VAL A 157 0.29 -1.49 26.14
N GLY A 158 -0.48 -1.44 25.06
CA GLY A 158 -1.57 -2.36 24.82
C GLY A 158 -1.08 -3.73 24.38
N LYS A 159 -1.90 -4.75 24.56
CA LYS A 159 -1.66 -6.05 23.92
C LYS A 159 -1.90 -5.90 22.40
N PRO A 160 -1.08 -6.53 21.55
CA PRO A 160 -1.32 -6.53 20.11
C PRO A 160 -2.72 -7.06 19.78
N GLY A 161 -3.45 -6.34 18.94
CA GLY A 161 -4.79 -6.69 18.49
C GLY A 161 -4.86 -6.87 16.98
N THR A 162 -6.06 -7.13 16.46
CA THR A 162 -6.36 -7.17 15.03
C THR A 162 -7.39 -6.12 14.67
N VAL A 163 -7.23 -5.48 13.51
CA VAL A 163 -8.17 -4.47 13.01
C VAL A 163 -9.34 -5.15 12.32
N GLU A 164 -10.44 -5.32 13.06
CA GLU A 164 -11.73 -5.79 12.54
C GLU A 164 -12.55 -4.59 12.04
N GLY A 165 -12.72 -4.45 10.72
CA GLY A 165 -13.46 -3.33 10.12
C GLY A 165 -12.62 -2.10 9.78
N GLU A 166 -13.21 -0.92 9.90
CA GLU A 166 -12.66 0.38 9.46
C GLU A 166 -12.53 1.40 10.61
N ILE A 167 -12.90 1.04 11.84
CA ILE A 167 -12.84 1.93 13.00
C ILE A 167 -12.03 1.26 14.11
N LEU A 168 -11.16 2.03 14.76
CA LEU A 168 -10.40 1.65 15.95
C LEU A 168 -10.60 2.69 17.04
N TYR A 169 -10.93 2.22 18.25
CA TYR A 169 -11.03 3.09 19.42
C TYR A 169 -9.72 3.09 20.20
N TRP A 170 -9.21 4.27 20.54
CA TRP A 170 -7.96 4.41 21.29
C TRP A 170 -8.16 4.98 22.71
N ASP A 171 -9.40 5.20 23.16
CA ASP A 171 -9.76 5.51 24.55
C ASP A 171 -9.90 4.25 25.44
N GLU A 172 -9.83 3.07 24.84
CA GLU A 172 -9.82 1.76 25.50
C GLU A 172 -8.41 1.39 25.98
N LEU A 173 -7.97 2.04 27.06
CA LEU A 173 -6.68 1.77 27.69
C LEU A 173 -6.62 0.38 28.33
N PRO A 174 -5.46 -0.31 28.31
CA PRO A 174 -5.28 -1.57 29.02
C PRO A 174 -5.45 -1.38 30.52
N GLU A 175 -5.96 -2.40 31.20
CA GLU A 175 -6.01 -2.43 32.67
C GLU A 175 -4.57 -2.45 33.24
N GLU A 176 -4.33 -1.71 34.33
CA GLU A 176 -3.06 -1.78 35.07
C GLU A 176 -3.01 -3.12 35.81
N GLU A 177 -2.03 -3.98 35.49
CA GLU A 177 -1.69 -5.19 36.26
C GLU A 177 -0.95 -4.84 37.57
#